data_AF-A0A1H0X5T3-F1
#
_entry.id   AF-A0A1H0X5T3-F1
#
_cell.length_a   1.000
_cell.length_b   1.000
_cell.length_c   1.000
_cell.angle_alpha   90.00
_cell.angle_beta   90.00
_cell.angle_gamma   90.00
#
_symmetry.space_group_name_H-M   'P 1'
#
loop_
_entity.id
_entity.type
_entity.pdbx_description
1 polymer ?
#
loop_
_entity_poly.entity_id
_entity_poly.type
_entity_poly.pdbx_seq_one_letter_code
_entity_poly.pdbx_strand_id
1 'polypeptide(L)'
;MNIIVYNLQIYLYHIYLLFMTMLEATFEQQLNRYFTNCKWTQVGREFQLQGPGLSYLGLDANLSANLSGFSASELSLTDVADFHEVKDSYNLCFEDTWSLLFWLRYLKANPGIRKINIIHLDDHTDLMPPLLYKKDGEYFQVTDDKKVNFDEPESIIDFIREGSINLGSFIAPLIFFLDRVNIFHLRKEPSPNGPTKQSLVESYINDFPYLDKDRISISVTDKNDEPAKGFYYRGNDLKSLIGEINGDPTFLHIDLDYFLNQFNGNFRNDNPGNIITHVELEEEIRSICAQLSRIRSQIVDVTIATSPGFCPSSHWDFLINSFMERFNQI
;
A
#
# COMPACT_ATOMS: atom_id res chain seq x y z
N MET A 1 -11.84 -28.67 -3.47
CA MET A 1 -12.24 -28.02 -4.73
C MET A 1 -13.75 -27.87 -4.69
N ASN A 2 -14.22 -26.79 -4.06
CA ASN A 2 -15.65 -26.49 -3.92
C ASN A 2 -15.96 -25.29 -4.82
N ILE A 3 -16.89 -25.47 -5.74
CA ILE A 3 -17.40 -24.47 -6.67
C ILE A 3 -18.53 -23.74 -5.94
N ILE A 4 -18.44 -22.42 -5.79
CA ILE A 4 -19.53 -21.58 -5.28
C ILE A 4 -20.11 -20.86 -6.51
N VAL A 5 -21.42 -21.03 -6.73
CA VAL A 5 -22.18 -20.45 -7.86
C VAL A 5 -23.11 -19.38 -7.28
N TYR A 6 -23.07 -18.16 -7.82
CA TYR A 6 -23.98 -17.08 -7.41
C TYR A 6 -25.11 -16.92 -8.43
N ASN A 7 -26.34 -17.13 -7.98
CA ASN A 7 -27.54 -17.05 -8.82
C ASN A 7 -28.16 -15.65 -8.75
N LEU A 8 -27.68 -14.70 -9.58
CA LEU A 8 -28.27 -13.37 -9.73
C LEU A 8 -29.41 -13.40 -10.77
N GLN A 9 -30.64 -13.70 -10.34
CA GLN A 9 -31.78 -13.81 -11.27
C GLN A 9 -32.96 -12.83 -11.05
N ILE A 10 -32.88 -11.85 -10.14
CA ILE A 10 -34.09 -11.04 -9.81
C ILE A 10 -34.05 -9.54 -10.19
N TYR A 11 -32.91 -8.95 -10.60
CA TYR A 11 -32.86 -7.50 -10.89
C TYR A 11 -32.89 -7.08 -12.36
N LEU A 12 -33.12 -8.00 -13.30
CA LEU A 12 -33.02 -7.70 -14.74
C LEU A 12 -34.17 -6.89 -15.35
N TYR A 13 -35.33 -6.80 -14.70
CA TYR A 13 -36.51 -6.18 -15.32
C TYR A 13 -36.64 -4.66 -15.10
N HIS A 14 -35.78 -4.04 -14.29
CA HIS A 14 -35.75 -2.58 -14.11
C HIS A 14 -34.50 -1.91 -14.68
N ILE A 15 -33.52 -2.68 -15.12
CA ILE A 15 -32.25 -2.17 -15.66
C ILE A 15 -32.39 -1.72 -17.13
N TYR A 16 -33.37 -2.24 -17.88
CA TYR A 16 -33.50 -1.93 -19.30
C TYR A 16 -33.92 -0.48 -19.62
N LEU A 17 -34.35 0.29 -18.62
CA LEU A 17 -34.85 1.67 -18.82
C LEU A 17 -33.89 2.77 -18.34
N LEU A 18 -32.76 2.42 -17.70
CA LEU A 18 -31.74 3.39 -17.28
C LEU A 18 -30.46 3.38 -18.14
N PHE A 19 -30.48 2.65 -19.26
CA PHE A 19 -29.36 2.49 -20.21
C PHE A 19 -29.37 3.50 -21.36
N MET A 20 -29.84 4.73 -21.11
CA MET A 20 -29.69 5.82 -22.09
C MET A 20 -29.25 7.09 -21.38
N THR A 21 -27.93 7.21 -21.17
CA THR A 21 -27.08 8.30 -21.69
C THR A 21 -25.85 8.50 -20.78
N MET A 22 -24.82 7.70 -20.99
CA MET A 22 -23.41 8.11 -21.00
C MET A 22 -22.71 7.17 -21.98
N LEU A 23 -21.58 7.55 -22.58
CA LEU A 23 -20.79 6.65 -23.42
C LEU A 23 -20.28 5.50 -22.53
N GLU A 24 -21.07 4.42 -22.44
CA GLU A 24 -20.83 3.32 -21.51
C GLU A 24 -19.60 2.55 -21.96
N ALA A 25 -18.51 2.72 -21.19
CA ALA A 25 -17.41 1.79 -21.20
C ALA A 25 -17.96 0.36 -21.07
N THR A 26 -17.42 -0.59 -21.82
CA THR A 26 -17.84 -2.00 -21.71
C THR A 26 -17.71 -2.47 -20.25
N PHE A 27 -18.48 -3.47 -19.84
CA PHE A 27 -18.37 -4.06 -18.50
C PHE A 27 -16.90 -4.41 -18.17
N GLU A 28 -16.16 -4.99 -19.11
CA GLU A 28 -14.72 -5.23 -19.01
C GLU A 28 -13.88 -3.96 -18.83
N GLN A 29 -14.18 -2.87 -19.56
CA GLN A 29 -13.50 -1.59 -19.36
C GLN A 29 -13.81 -0.97 -17.99
N GLN A 30 -15.00 -1.20 -17.46
CA GLN A 30 -15.36 -0.81 -16.10
C GLN A 30 -14.54 -1.66 -15.10
N LEU A 31 -14.55 -2.99 -15.22
CA LEU A 31 -13.75 -3.88 -14.37
C LEU A 31 -12.25 -3.54 -14.39
N ASN A 32 -11.68 -3.27 -15.57
CA ASN A 32 -10.27 -2.85 -15.70
C ASN A 32 -9.97 -1.50 -15.04
N ARG A 33 -10.95 -0.61 -14.88
CA ARG A 33 -10.79 0.63 -14.11
C ARG A 33 -10.85 0.40 -12.60
N TYR A 34 -11.60 -0.59 -12.15
CA TYR A 34 -11.78 -0.90 -10.73
C TYR A 34 -10.69 -1.82 -10.18
N PHE A 35 -10.23 -2.76 -11.01
CA PHE A 35 -9.24 -3.78 -10.68
C PHE A 35 -7.90 -3.48 -11.34
N THR A 36 -7.51 -2.21 -11.43
CA THR A 36 -6.29 -1.77 -12.12
C THR A 36 -5.03 -2.49 -11.62
N ASN A 37 -5.02 -2.88 -10.34
CA ASN A 37 -3.92 -3.58 -9.67
C ASN A 37 -4.23 -5.04 -9.37
N CYS A 38 -5.27 -5.62 -9.96
CA CYS A 38 -5.65 -7.02 -9.78
C CYS A 38 -5.88 -7.70 -11.12
N LYS A 39 -5.40 -8.93 -11.26
CA LYS A 39 -5.86 -9.82 -12.31
C LYS A 39 -7.27 -10.27 -11.97
N TRP A 40 -8.13 -10.30 -12.97
CA TRP A 40 -9.48 -10.81 -12.81
C TRP A 40 -9.88 -11.58 -14.06
N THR A 41 -10.82 -12.50 -13.90
CA THR A 41 -11.47 -13.17 -15.02
C THR A 41 -12.97 -13.07 -14.87
N GLN A 42 -13.68 -13.14 -16.00
CA GLN A 42 -15.13 -13.19 -16.02
C GLN A 42 -15.57 -14.50 -16.66
N VAL A 43 -16.49 -15.20 -15.98
CA VAL A 43 -17.17 -16.39 -16.50
C VAL A 43 -18.67 -16.11 -16.48
N GLY A 44 -19.24 -15.85 -17.66
CA GLY A 44 -20.63 -15.43 -17.77
C GLY A 44 -20.87 -14.05 -17.14
N ARG A 45 -21.58 -14.01 -16.01
CA ARG A 45 -21.86 -12.78 -15.24
C ARG A 45 -21.08 -12.68 -13.93
N GLU A 46 -20.28 -13.70 -13.64
CA GLU A 46 -19.45 -13.74 -12.44
C GLU A 46 -18.06 -13.23 -12.81
N PHE A 47 -17.39 -12.56 -11.87
CA PHE A 47 -15.98 -12.25 -11.98
C PHE A 47 -15.25 -12.78 -10.75
N GLN A 48 -13.99 -13.15 -10.95
CA GLN A 48 -13.13 -13.68 -9.90
C GLN A 48 -11.81 -12.92 -9.92
N LEU A 49 -11.37 -12.49 -8.74
CA LEU A 49 -10.02 -11.97 -8.55
C LEU A 49 -9.01 -13.13 -8.61
N GLN A 50 -7.92 -12.91 -9.32
CA GLN A 50 -6.85 -13.88 -9.53
C GLN A 50 -5.53 -13.42 -8.91
N GLY A 51 -5.59 -12.42 -8.03
CA GLY A 51 -4.44 -11.84 -7.36
C GLY A 51 -3.90 -10.58 -8.00
N PRO A 52 -2.72 -10.11 -7.59
CA PRO A 52 -2.18 -8.82 -7.98
C PRO A 52 -1.83 -8.74 -9.48
N GLY A 53 -1.95 -7.53 -10.02
CA GLY A 53 -1.65 -7.18 -11.40
C GLY A 53 -0.15 -7.02 -11.64
N LEU A 54 0.61 -8.10 -11.79
CA LEU A 54 2.08 -8.07 -11.92
C LEU A 54 2.64 -7.69 -13.30
N SER A 55 1.90 -6.96 -14.14
CA SER A 55 2.36 -6.64 -15.50
C SER A 55 3.57 -5.70 -15.52
N TYR A 56 3.77 -4.92 -14.46
CA TYR A 56 4.90 -3.99 -14.30
C TYR A 56 6.24 -4.70 -14.04
N LEU A 57 6.26 -5.97 -13.63
CA LEU A 57 7.51 -6.69 -13.39
C LEU A 57 8.40 -6.79 -14.64
N GLY A 58 7.80 -6.73 -15.83
CA GLY A 58 8.53 -6.72 -17.11
C GLY A 58 9.25 -5.41 -17.43
N LEU A 59 9.11 -4.37 -16.60
CA LEU A 59 9.77 -3.07 -16.78
C LEU A 59 11.27 -3.15 -16.48
N ASP A 60 11.66 -3.96 -15.50
CA ASP A 60 13.04 -4.17 -15.13
C ASP A 60 13.61 -5.42 -15.80
N ALA A 61 14.39 -5.21 -16.85
CA ALA A 61 15.04 -6.29 -17.60
C ALA A 61 16.02 -7.14 -16.75
N ASN A 62 16.51 -6.61 -15.62
CA ASN A 62 17.45 -7.30 -14.74
C ASN A 62 16.76 -8.01 -13.58
N LEU A 63 15.46 -7.80 -13.36
CA LEU A 63 14.73 -8.34 -12.20
C LEU A 63 14.91 -9.85 -12.04
N SER A 64 14.70 -10.62 -13.10
CA SER A 64 14.84 -12.08 -13.02
C SER A 64 16.26 -12.53 -12.64
N ALA A 65 17.29 -11.80 -13.06
CA ALA A 65 18.67 -12.13 -12.71
C ALA A 65 18.96 -11.76 -11.25
N ASN A 66 18.51 -10.59 -10.81
CA ASN A 66 18.75 -10.08 -9.46
C ASN A 66 17.98 -10.88 -8.40
N LEU A 67 16.77 -11.36 -8.70
CA LEU A 67 16.00 -12.22 -7.79
C LEU A 67 16.77 -13.49 -7.37
N SER A 68 17.49 -14.12 -8.31
CA SER A 68 18.21 -15.37 -8.03
C SER A 68 19.31 -15.24 -6.96
N GLY A 69 19.84 -14.03 -6.77
CA GLY A 69 20.89 -13.74 -5.78
C GLY A 69 20.43 -12.93 -4.57
N PHE A 70 19.16 -12.52 -4.51
CA PHE A 70 18.66 -11.57 -3.52
C PHE A 70 18.41 -12.21 -2.14
N SER A 71 18.11 -13.50 -2.09
CA SER A 71 17.84 -14.22 -0.84
C SER A 71 18.63 -15.52 -0.76
N ALA A 72 18.65 -16.14 0.42
CA ALA A 72 19.30 -17.45 0.61
C ALA A 72 18.62 -18.56 -0.23
N SER A 73 17.35 -18.40 -0.54
CA SER A 73 16.62 -19.21 -1.52
C SER A 73 16.69 -18.59 -2.92
N GLU A 74 16.79 -19.41 -3.95
CA GLU A 74 16.62 -18.94 -5.33
C GLU A 74 15.19 -18.44 -5.53
N LEU A 75 15.03 -17.13 -5.75
CA LEU A 75 13.74 -16.51 -6.06
C LEU A 75 13.56 -16.36 -7.57
N SER A 76 12.31 -16.39 -7.99
CA SER A 76 11.87 -16.22 -9.37
C SER A 76 10.74 -15.19 -9.45
N LEU A 77 10.33 -14.83 -10.69
CA LEU A 77 9.23 -13.88 -10.89
C LEU A 77 7.90 -14.34 -10.27
N THR A 78 7.69 -15.64 -10.09
CA THR A 78 6.46 -16.14 -9.46
C THR A 78 6.43 -15.92 -7.96
N ASP A 79 7.59 -15.72 -7.35
CA ASP A 79 7.71 -15.48 -5.91
C ASP A 79 7.49 -14.01 -5.55
N VAL A 80 7.54 -13.11 -6.55
CA VAL A 80 7.58 -11.67 -6.30
C VAL A 80 6.37 -11.17 -5.51
N ALA A 81 5.17 -11.57 -5.95
CA ALA A 81 3.92 -11.16 -5.31
C ALA A 81 3.77 -11.62 -3.86
N ASP A 82 4.43 -12.72 -3.50
CA ASP A 82 4.29 -13.39 -2.21
C ASP A 82 5.50 -13.19 -1.30
N PHE A 83 6.56 -12.55 -1.79
CA PHE A 83 7.79 -12.40 -1.03
C PHE A 83 7.64 -11.38 0.10
N HIS A 84 7.81 -11.89 1.33
CA HIS A 84 7.91 -11.11 2.54
C HIS A 84 8.71 -11.90 3.59
N GLU A 85 9.61 -11.24 4.31
CA GLU A 85 10.51 -11.87 5.27
C GLU A 85 10.73 -10.94 6.48
N VAL A 86 10.80 -11.53 7.68
CA VAL A 86 11.24 -10.82 8.89
C VAL A 86 12.76 -10.98 9.00
N LYS A 87 13.49 -9.87 9.08
CA LYS A 87 14.92 -9.84 9.38
C LYS A 87 15.15 -9.40 10.83
N ASP A 88 16.38 -9.50 11.31
CA ASP A 88 16.71 -9.19 12.71
C ASP A 88 16.39 -7.75 13.14
N SER A 89 16.41 -6.78 12.21
CA SER A 89 16.26 -5.34 12.52
C SER A 89 15.19 -4.62 11.68
N TYR A 90 14.57 -5.30 10.72
CA TYR A 90 13.56 -4.76 9.82
C TYR A 90 12.74 -5.88 9.20
N ASN A 91 11.61 -5.53 8.62
CA ASN A 91 10.81 -6.40 7.77
C ASN A 91 11.07 -6.04 6.31
N LEU A 92 11.11 -7.05 5.44
CA LEU A 92 11.38 -6.88 4.02
C LEU A 92 10.24 -7.49 3.20
N CYS A 93 9.79 -6.78 2.18
CA CYS A 93 8.87 -7.31 1.19
C CYS A 93 9.19 -6.74 -0.18
N PHE A 94 8.67 -7.37 -1.22
CA PHE A 94 8.76 -6.79 -2.56
C PHE A 94 7.58 -5.85 -2.82
N GLU A 95 6.36 -6.28 -2.50
CA GLU A 95 5.15 -5.47 -2.64
C GLU A 95 4.76 -4.85 -1.29
N ASP A 96 4.50 -3.54 -1.24
CA ASP A 96 4.12 -2.80 -0.02
C ASP A 96 2.90 -3.35 0.70
N THR A 97 2.04 -4.08 -0.03
CA THR A 97 0.85 -4.69 0.54
C THR A 97 1.19 -5.55 1.78
N TRP A 98 2.36 -6.18 1.80
CA TRP A 98 2.81 -7.01 2.92
C TRP A 98 3.21 -6.21 4.16
N SER A 99 3.46 -4.90 4.04
CA SER A 99 3.71 -4.01 5.18
C SER A 99 2.56 -4.05 6.20
N LEU A 100 1.32 -4.15 5.73
CA LEU A 100 0.16 -4.33 6.60
C LEU A 100 0.27 -5.59 7.48
N LEU A 101 0.76 -6.71 6.94
CA LEU A 101 0.90 -7.96 7.68
C LEU A 101 1.90 -7.80 8.84
N PHE A 102 3.04 -7.17 8.60
CA PHE A 102 4.05 -6.92 9.62
C PHE A 102 3.51 -6.02 10.74
N TRP A 103 2.84 -4.94 10.37
CA TRP A 103 2.23 -4.02 11.34
C TRP A 103 1.15 -4.68 12.19
N LEU A 104 0.28 -5.48 11.58
CA LEU A 104 -0.73 -6.23 12.31
C LEU A 104 -0.10 -7.28 13.23
N ARG A 105 1.00 -7.95 12.83
CA ARG A 105 1.76 -8.86 13.71
C ARG A 105 2.32 -8.13 14.92
N TYR A 106 2.90 -6.93 14.73
CA TYR A 106 3.36 -6.10 15.84
C TYR A 106 2.20 -5.70 16.78
N LEU A 107 1.07 -5.28 16.23
CA LEU A 107 -0.11 -4.88 17.01
C LEU A 107 -0.73 -6.05 17.77
N LYS A 108 -0.77 -7.25 17.17
CA LYS A 108 -1.21 -8.48 17.86
C LYS A 108 -0.31 -8.83 19.05
N ALA A 109 1.00 -8.63 18.91
CA ALA A 109 1.94 -8.80 20.01
C ALA A 109 1.81 -7.71 21.09
N ASN A 110 1.17 -6.58 20.77
CA ASN A 110 1.03 -5.41 21.64
C ASN A 110 -0.42 -4.87 21.66
N PRO A 111 -1.40 -5.65 22.17
CA PRO A 111 -2.83 -5.37 21.99
C PRO A 111 -3.34 -4.07 22.65
N GLY A 112 -2.55 -3.45 23.53
CA GLY A 112 -2.86 -2.14 24.11
C GLY A 112 -2.56 -0.96 23.19
N ILE A 113 -1.81 -1.18 22.10
CA ILE A 113 -1.46 -0.13 21.13
C ILE A 113 -2.62 0.01 20.14
N ARG A 114 -3.33 1.12 20.25
CA ARG A 114 -4.46 1.49 19.38
C ARG A 114 -4.25 2.82 18.66
N LYS A 115 -3.13 3.48 18.94
CA LYS A 115 -2.73 4.78 18.40
C LYS A 115 -1.28 4.67 17.97
N ILE A 116 -1.00 5.03 16.71
CA ILE A 116 0.35 4.95 16.15
C ILE A 116 0.67 6.18 15.31
N ASN A 117 1.95 6.36 15.05
CA ASN A 117 2.47 7.18 13.97
C ASN A 117 3.03 6.28 12.86
N ILE A 118 2.94 6.71 11.61
CA ILE A 118 3.61 6.10 10.46
C ILE A 118 4.47 7.18 9.82
N ILE A 119 5.77 6.94 9.71
CA ILE A 119 6.64 7.71 8.82
C ILE A 119 6.66 6.96 7.50
N HIS A 120 6.13 7.58 6.46
CA HIS A 120 5.97 6.98 5.12
C HIS A 120 6.95 7.64 4.16
N LEU A 121 8.01 6.93 3.76
CA LEU A 121 8.93 7.37 2.71
C LEU A 121 8.49 6.69 1.43
N ASP A 122 7.81 7.43 0.57
CA ASP A 122 7.17 6.91 -0.64
C ASP A 122 6.87 8.07 -1.60
N ASP A 123 6.66 7.78 -2.88
CA ASP A 123 6.09 8.74 -3.82
C ASP A 123 4.55 8.70 -3.84
N HIS A 124 3.94 7.65 -3.30
CA HIS A 124 2.52 7.31 -3.33
C HIS A 124 1.86 7.40 -1.95
N THR A 125 0.54 7.55 -1.95
CA THR A 125 -0.23 7.76 -0.71
C THR A 125 -0.65 6.48 -0.02
N ASP A 126 -0.89 5.43 -0.81
CA ASP A 126 -1.37 4.10 -0.41
C ASP A 126 -2.65 4.05 0.44
N LEU A 127 -3.50 5.06 0.19
CA LEU A 127 -4.81 5.26 0.80
C LEU A 127 -5.97 4.98 -0.17
N MET A 128 -5.73 4.31 -1.31
CA MET A 128 -6.82 3.93 -2.21
C MET A 128 -7.84 3.04 -1.48
N PRO A 129 -9.12 3.11 -1.85
CA PRO A 129 -10.13 2.22 -1.28
C PRO A 129 -9.81 0.75 -1.60
N PRO A 130 -9.67 -0.13 -0.59
CA PRO A 130 -9.51 -1.57 -0.82
C PRO A 130 -10.83 -2.21 -1.28
N LEU A 131 -10.80 -3.47 -1.71
CA LEU A 131 -12.02 -4.23 -2.06
C LEU A 131 -12.66 -4.86 -0.82
N LEU A 132 -12.79 -4.05 0.23
CA LEU A 132 -13.41 -4.40 1.50
C LEU A 132 -14.60 -3.49 1.78
N TYR A 133 -15.63 -4.01 2.42
CA TYR A 133 -16.75 -3.24 2.95
C TYR A 133 -16.92 -3.54 4.45
N LYS A 134 -17.63 -2.66 5.15
CA LYS A 134 -17.91 -2.80 6.59
C LYS A 134 -19.41 -3.02 6.80
N LYS A 135 -19.76 -4.00 7.63
CA LYS A 135 -21.15 -4.29 8.02
C LYS A 135 -21.20 -4.72 9.47
N ASP A 136 -22.08 -4.10 10.24
CA ASP A 136 -22.28 -4.41 11.67
C ASP A 136 -20.98 -4.36 12.50
N GLY A 137 -20.05 -3.48 12.13
CA GLY A 137 -18.74 -3.32 12.77
C GLY A 137 -17.65 -4.28 12.29
N GLU A 138 -17.99 -5.22 11.41
CA GLU A 138 -17.07 -6.23 10.87
C GLU A 138 -16.69 -5.92 9.42
N TYR A 139 -15.57 -6.50 8.95
CA TYR A 139 -15.02 -6.25 7.63
C TYR A 139 -15.12 -7.48 6.74
N PHE A 140 -15.45 -7.27 5.48
CA PHE A 140 -15.71 -8.34 4.52
C PHE A 140 -15.16 -7.96 3.14
N GLN A 141 -14.72 -8.96 2.39
CA GLN A 141 -14.37 -8.80 0.99
C GLN A 141 -15.61 -8.61 0.13
N VAL A 142 -15.54 -7.67 -0.82
CA VAL A 142 -16.70 -7.27 -1.61
C VAL A 142 -17.18 -8.39 -2.54
N THR A 143 -16.27 -9.25 -3.02
CA THR A 143 -16.58 -10.26 -4.05
C THR A 143 -17.34 -11.49 -3.54
N ASP A 144 -17.07 -11.95 -2.32
CA ASP A 144 -17.57 -13.24 -1.80
C ASP A 144 -17.98 -13.22 -0.32
N ASP A 145 -18.01 -12.04 0.31
CA ASP A 145 -18.34 -11.85 1.72
C ASP A 145 -17.43 -12.62 2.69
N LYS A 146 -16.21 -12.98 2.26
CA LYS A 146 -15.22 -13.55 3.15
C LYS A 146 -14.85 -12.51 4.22
N LYS A 147 -15.00 -12.90 5.48
CA LYS A 147 -14.71 -12.05 6.64
C LYS A 147 -13.22 -11.83 6.82
N VAL A 148 -12.82 -10.56 6.98
CA VAL A 148 -11.45 -10.15 7.31
C VAL A 148 -11.35 -9.97 8.82
N ASN A 149 -10.29 -10.48 9.44
CA ASN A 149 -10.03 -10.27 10.86
C ASN A 149 -8.65 -9.64 11.09
N PHE A 150 -8.61 -8.32 11.32
CA PHE A 150 -7.36 -7.60 11.56
C PHE A 150 -6.69 -7.94 12.90
N ASP A 151 -7.42 -8.48 13.87
CA ASP A 151 -6.83 -9.00 15.12
C ASP A 151 -6.08 -10.33 14.91
N GLU A 152 -6.29 -10.99 13.76
CA GLU A 152 -5.62 -12.21 13.33
C GLU A 152 -4.82 -11.95 12.03
N PRO A 153 -3.56 -11.46 12.13
CA PRO A 153 -2.77 -11.02 10.98
C PRO A 153 -2.66 -12.06 9.87
N GLU A 154 -2.50 -13.35 10.21
CA GLU A 154 -2.41 -14.41 9.20
C GLU A 154 -3.69 -14.55 8.37
N SER A 155 -4.84 -14.08 8.88
CA SER A 155 -6.10 -14.09 8.12
C SER A 155 -6.08 -13.11 6.94
N ILE A 156 -5.23 -12.08 6.96
CA ILE A 156 -5.18 -11.08 5.88
C ILE A 156 -4.39 -11.56 4.65
N ILE A 157 -3.59 -12.62 4.78
CA ILE A 157 -2.71 -13.15 3.72
C ILE A 157 -3.50 -13.47 2.45
N ASP A 158 -4.63 -14.15 2.58
CA ASP A 158 -5.46 -14.49 1.43
C ASP A 158 -6.00 -13.24 0.74
N PHE A 159 -6.37 -12.20 1.49
CA PHE A 159 -6.91 -10.96 0.93
C PHE A 159 -5.83 -10.15 0.19
N ILE A 160 -4.57 -10.24 0.61
CA ILE A 160 -3.41 -9.71 -0.13
C ILE A 160 -3.23 -10.51 -1.43
N ARG A 161 -3.16 -11.84 -1.32
CA ARG A 161 -2.94 -12.75 -2.46
C ARG A 161 -4.03 -12.66 -3.52
N GLU A 162 -5.27 -12.45 -3.10
CA GLU A 162 -6.42 -12.28 -3.98
C GLU A 162 -6.47 -10.85 -4.57
N GLY A 163 -5.77 -9.88 -3.98
CA GLY A 163 -5.70 -8.48 -4.43
C GLY A 163 -6.78 -7.57 -3.82
N SER A 164 -7.55 -8.08 -2.86
CA SER A 164 -8.57 -7.31 -2.14
C SER A 164 -7.98 -6.20 -1.28
N ILE A 165 -6.77 -6.45 -0.77
CA ILE A 165 -5.85 -5.45 -0.25
C ILE A 165 -4.67 -5.46 -1.23
N ASN A 166 -4.25 -4.30 -1.71
CA ASN A 166 -3.19 -4.19 -2.73
C ASN A 166 -2.25 -3.02 -2.40
N LEU A 167 -1.19 -2.89 -3.21
CA LEU A 167 -0.08 -1.94 -2.98
C LEU A 167 -0.55 -0.50 -2.78
N GLY A 168 -1.64 -0.10 -3.45
CA GLY A 168 -2.17 1.26 -3.32
C GLY A 168 -3.16 1.47 -2.17
N SER A 169 -3.51 0.43 -1.40
CA SER A 169 -4.64 0.48 -0.45
C SER A 169 -4.33 -0.07 0.95
N PHE A 170 -3.15 -0.62 1.20
CA PHE A 170 -2.86 -1.37 2.42
C PHE A 170 -2.87 -0.54 3.72
N ILE A 171 -2.68 0.79 3.64
CA ILE A 171 -2.74 1.67 4.81
C ILE A 171 -4.20 1.95 5.22
N ALA A 172 -5.12 2.05 4.25
CA ALA A 172 -6.53 2.33 4.52
C ALA A 172 -7.20 1.38 5.54
N PRO A 173 -7.10 0.04 5.43
CA PRO A 173 -7.70 -0.87 6.41
C PRO A 173 -7.08 -0.72 7.80
N LEU A 174 -5.79 -0.40 7.92
CA LEU A 174 -5.14 -0.14 9.20
C LEU A 174 -5.76 1.08 9.92
N ILE A 175 -6.06 2.15 9.17
CA ILE A 175 -6.72 3.34 9.72
C ILE A 175 -8.11 2.98 10.26
N PHE A 176 -8.89 2.21 9.52
CA PHE A 176 -10.19 1.71 10.00
C PHE A 176 -10.05 0.83 11.24
N PHE A 177 -9.00 0.00 11.29
CA PHE A 177 -8.76 -0.92 12.39
C PHE A 177 -8.36 -0.23 13.69
N LEU A 178 -7.56 0.85 13.66
CA LEU A 178 -7.02 1.53 14.85
C LEU A 178 -7.88 2.69 15.34
N ASP A 179 -7.62 3.19 16.54
CA ASP A 179 -8.33 4.37 17.08
C ASP A 179 -7.75 5.66 16.50
N ARG A 180 -6.41 5.70 16.29
CA ARG A 180 -5.71 6.82 15.66
C ARG A 180 -4.48 6.35 14.87
N VAL A 181 -4.32 6.90 13.68
CA VAL A 181 -3.12 6.78 12.85
C VAL A 181 -2.72 8.17 12.39
N ASN A 182 -1.52 8.63 12.76
CA ASN A 182 -0.95 9.84 12.18
C ASN A 182 0.07 9.45 11.12
N ILE A 183 -0.07 9.94 9.89
CA ILE A 183 0.84 9.63 8.79
C ILE A 183 1.70 10.86 8.51
N PHE A 184 3.01 10.66 8.54
CA PHE A 184 4.05 11.63 8.22
C PHE A 184 4.70 11.20 6.91
N HIS A 185 4.16 11.69 5.81
CA HIS A 185 4.56 11.27 4.48
C HIS A 185 5.63 12.20 3.92
N LEU A 186 6.84 11.67 3.79
CA LEU A 186 7.96 12.32 3.13
C LEU A 186 7.95 11.98 1.64
N ARG A 187 7.79 12.99 0.79
CA ARG A 187 7.87 12.87 -0.68
C ARG A 187 9.05 13.66 -1.22
N LYS A 188 9.63 13.21 -2.32
CA LYS A 188 10.71 13.96 -3.00
C LYS A 188 10.22 15.29 -3.55
N GLU A 189 9.12 15.24 -4.30
CA GLU A 189 8.59 16.42 -4.97
C GLU A 189 7.82 17.32 -4.00
N PRO A 190 8.17 18.62 -3.90
CA PRO A 190 7.43 19.56 -3.08
C PRO A 190 5.99 19.67 -3.60
N SER A 191 5.02 19.62 -2.68
CA SER A 191 3.66 20.01 -3.01
C SER A 191 3.64 21.49 -3.45
N PRO A 192 2.93 21.85 -4.54
CA PRO A 192 2.84 23.25 -5.01
C PRO A 192 2.39 24.24 -3.94
N ASN A 193 1.61 23.77 -2.98
CA ASN A 193 1.07 24.56 -1.87
C ASN A 193 1.91 24.46 -0.59
N GLY A 194 3.12 23.88 -0.67
CA GLY A 194 3.94 23.55 0.49
C GLY A 194 3.42 22.32 1.25
N PRO A 195 3.96 22.07 2.46
CA PRO A 195 3.55 20.93 3.28
C PRO A 195 2.11 21.12 3.76
N THR A 196 1.33 20.04 3.78
CA THR A 196 -0.11 20.09 4.13
C THR A 196 -0.45 19.05 5.17
N LYS A 197 -1.15 19.48 6.23
CA LYS A 197 -1.64 18.63 7.31
C LYS A 197 -3.15 18.60 7.27
N GLN A 198 -3.72 17.43 7.02
CA GLN A 198 -5.15 17.23 6.77
C GLN A 198 -5.69 16.13 7.67
N SER A 199 -6.98 16.16 7.98
CA SER A 199 -7.64 15.13 8.80
C SER A 199 -7.89 13.86 7.99
N LEU A 200 -7.71 12.71 8.62
CA LEU A 200 -8.10 11.40 8.08
C LEU A 200 -9.50 11.04 8.59
N VAL A 201 -10.46 10.82 7.70
CA VAL A 201 -11.85 10.52 8.06
C VAL A 201 -12.29 9.22 7.38
N GLU A 202 -12.95 8.33 8.14
CA GLU A 202 -13.59 7.15 7.57
C GLU A 202 -14.67 7.58 6.56
N SER A 203 -14.59 7.04 5.36
CA SER A 203 -15.50 7.33 4.26
C SER A 203 -15.93 6.02 3.60
N TYR A 204 -16.96 6.09 2.76
CA TYR A 204 -17.46 4.94 2.02
C TYR A 204 -17.69 5.34 0.58
N ILE A 205 -17.32 4.46 -0.34
CA ILE A 205 -17.45 4.71 -1.78
C ILE A 205 -18.26 3.60 -2.44
N ASN A 206 -19.33 4.01 -3.11
CA ASN A 206 -20.09 3.15 -4.02
C ASN A 206 -19.68 3.46 -5.45
N ASP A 207 -18.46 3.07 -5.79
CA ASP A 207 -17.96 3.25 -7.13
C ASP A 207 -18.22 2.03 -8.00
N PHE A 208 -18.61 0.88 -7.44
CA PHE A 208 -18.86 -0.34 -8.19
C PHE A 208 -20.37 -0.63 -8.31
N PRO A 209 -21.05 -0.17 -9.37
CA PRO A 209 -22.52 -0.18 -9.47
C PRO A 209 -23.15 -1.58 -9.44
N TYR A 210 -22.37 -2.64 -9.61
CA TYR A 210 -22.85 -4.02 -9.62
C TYR A 210 -22.77 -4.75 -8.27
N LEU A 211 -22.07 -4.20 -7.27
CA LEU A 211 -21.81 -4.92 -6.01
C LEU A 211 -22.70 -4.48 -4.85
N ASP A 212 -23.53 -3.43 -5.01
CA ASP A 212 -24.47 -2.91 -3.99
C ASP A 212 -23.88 -2.89 -2.56
N LYS A 213 -22.59 -2.53 -2.48
CA LYS A 213 -21.77 -2.55 -1.26
C LYS A 213 -20.88 -1.32 -1.30
N ASP A 214 -20.96 -0.53 -0.24
CA ASP A 214 -20.10 0.63 -0.10
C ASP A 214 -18.74 0.19 0.45
N ARG A 215 -17.69 0.35 -0.36
CA ARG A 215 -16.33 -0.02 0.03
C ARG A 215 -15.81 0.96 1.07
N ILE A 216 -15.02 0.46 2.02
CA ILE A 216 -14.31 1.34 2.95
C ILE A 216 -13.35 2.24 2.15
N SER A 217 -13.24 3.50 2.54
CA SER A 217 -12.34 4.48 1.92
C SER A 217 -11.90 5.50 2.96
N ILE A 218 -10.79 6.19 2.70
CA ILE A 218 -10.30 7.24 3.58
C ILE A 218 -10.43 8.59 2.87
N SER A 219 -11.13 9.52 3.49
CA SER A 219 -11.20 10.91 3.04
C SER A 219 -10.11 11.72 3.74
N VAL A 220 -9.26 12.38 2.96
CA VAL A 220 -8.25 13.33 3.43
C VAL A 220 -8.80 14.75 3.26
N THR A 221 -9.08 15.45 4.36
CA THR A 221 -9.85 16.71 4.33
C THR A 221 -9.25 17.80 5.22
N ASP A 222 -9.37 19.05 4.79
CA ASP A 222 -9.02 20.24 5.61
C ASP A 222 -10.09 20.56 6.67
N LYS A 223 -11.24 19.86 6.61
CA LYS A 223 -12.33 20.06 7.56
C LYS A 223 -12.04 19.34 8.87
N ASN A 224 -12.26 20.03 9.97
CA ASN A 224 -12.24 19.47 11.32
C ASN A 224 -13.61 18.85 11.67
N ASP A 225 -14.21 18.10 10.73
CA ASP A 225 -15.48 17.41 10.98
C ASP A 225 -15.25 16.13 11.82
N GLU A 226 -16.24 15.72 12.62
CA GLU A 226 -16.17 14.57 13.55
C GLU A 226 -15.96 13.20 12.86
N PRO A 227 -15.59 12.15 13.62
CA PRO A 227 -14.37 12.02 14.41
C PRO A 227 -13.21 11.57 13.50
N ALA A 228 -12.17 12.40 13.40
CA ALA A 228 -10.97 12.07 12.65
C ALA A 228 -10.22 10.86 13.26
N LYS A 229 -9.74 9.98 12.39
CA LYS A 229 -8.88 8.83 12.73
C LYS A 229 -7.41 9.21 12.88
N GLY A 230 -7.11 10.51 12.93
CA GLY A 230 -5.76 11.07 12.94
C GLY A 230 -5.57 12.07 11.83
N PHE A 231 -4.34 12.28 11.41
CA PHE A 231 -4.01 13.23 10.35
C PHE A 231 -3.01 12.65 9.35
N TYR A 232 -3.02 13.24 8.16
CA TYR A 232 -2.07 13.00 7.10
C TYR A 232 -1.27 14.28 6.88
N TYR A 233 -0.01 14.24 7.28
CA TYR A 233 0.93 15.34 7.11
C TYR A 233 1.92 14.96 6.02
N ARG A 234 1.80 15.61 4.85
CA ARG A 234 2.74 15.42 3.75
C ARG A 234 3.67 16.61 3.60
N GLY A 235 4.93 16.33 3.28
CA GLY A 235 5.95 17.34 3.01
C GLY A 235 7.20 16.72 2.40
N ASN A 236 8.20 17.55 2.12
CA ASN A 236 9.50 17.14 1.59
C ASN A 236 10.66 17.46 2.55
N ASP A 237 10.36 17.87 3.79
CA ASP A 237 11.35 18.10 4.85
C ASP A 237 11.04 17.20 6.03
N LEU A 238 11.82 16.13 6.18
CA LEU A 238 11.66 15.16 7.25
C LEU A 238 11.78 15.82 8.63
N LYS A 239 12.64 16.83 8.78
CA LYS A 239 12.84 17.53 10.05
C LYS A 239 11.55 18.18 10.55
N SER A 240 10.82 18.83 9.65
CA SER A 240 9.53 19.46 9.96
C SER A 240 8.45 18.42 10.25
N LEU A 241 8.42 17.31 9.49
CA LEU A 241 7.47 16.22 9.70
C LEU A 241 7.65 15.58 11.08
N ILE A 242 8.87 15.13 11.42
CA ILE A 242 9.13 14.47 12.70
C ILE A 242 9.00 15.41 13.90
N GLY A 243 9.08 16.72 13.69
CA GLY A 243 8.85 17.72 14.75
C GLY A 243 7.43 17.71 15.31
N GLU A 244 6.49 17.13 14.57
CA GLU A 244 5.07 17.02 14.91
C GLU A 244 4.68 15.61 15.42
N ILE A 245 5.64 14.67 15.48
CA ILE A 245 5.43 13.33 16.04
C ILE A 245 5.14 13.45 17.54
N ASN A 246 4.08 12.77 17.97
CA ASN A 246 3.70 12.65 19.37
C ASN A 246 4.38 11.41 20.00
N GLY A 247 4.14 11.13 21.29
CA GLY A 247 4.75 9.98 21.96
C GLY A 247 4.14 8.59 21.65
N ASP A 248 3.28 8.46 20.63
CA ASP A 248 2.75 7.16 20.21
C ASP A 248 3.84 6.32 19.50
N PRO A 249 3.75 4.98 19.55
CA PRO A 249 4.65 4.10 18.80
C PRO A 249 4.68 4.45 17.31
N THR A 250 5.88 4.48 16.72
CA THR A 250 6.11 4.90 15.34
C THR A 250 6.53 3.71 14.48
N PHE A 251 5.82 3.49 13.39
CA PHE A 251 6.25 2.58 12.32
C PHE A 251 6.98 3.39 11.26
N LEU A 252 8.16 2.92 10.87
CA LEU A 252 8.92 3.48 9.76
C LEU A 252 8.68 2.60 8.53
N HIS A 253 8.04 3.17 7.52
CA HIS A 253 7.83 2.56 6.22
C HIS A 253 8.75 3.19 5.19
N ILE A 254 9.40 2.36 4.39
CA ILE A 254 10.32 2.78 3.34
C ILE A 254 9.98 2.00 2.08
N ASP A 255 9.30 2.66 1.15
CA ASP A 255 9.32 2.22 -0.24
C ASP A 255 10.65 2.68 -0.88
N LEU A 256 11.39 1.76 -1.49
CA LEU A 256 12.63 2.09 -2.18
C LEU A 256 12.42 3.01 -3.40
N ASP A 257 11.21 3.10 -3.94
CA ASP A 257 10.87 4.02 -5.02
C ASP A 257 11.00 5.50 -4.59
N TYR A 258 10.82 5.82 -3.29
CA TYR A 258 11.12 7.13 -2.73
C TYR A 258 12.54 7.57 -3.12
N PHE A 259 13.51 6.66 -3.02
CA PHE A 259 14.90 6.96 -3.37
C PHE A 259 15.12 6.97 -4.88
N LEU A 260 14.53 6.02 -5.61
CA LEU A 260 14.74 5.88 -7.04
C LEU A 260 13.51 5.29 -7.74
N ASN A 261 12.62 6.18 -8.19
CA ASN A 261 11.45 5.80 -9.00
C ASN A 261 11.73 5.95 -10.50
N GLN A 262 12.43 4.97 -11.08
CA GLN A 262 12.86 5.06 -12.50
C GLN A 262 11.72 4.70 -13.45
N PHE A 263 10.93 3.68 -13.10
CA PHE A 263 9.92 3.13 -13.99
C PHE A 263 8.56 3.80 -13.82
N ASN A 264 8.25 4.33 -12.63
CA ASN A 264 6.96 4.96 -12.30
C ASN A 264 5.75 4.11 -12.74
N GLY A 265 5.89 2.78 -12.63
CA GLY A 265 4.89 1.82 -13.08
C GLY A 265 4.55 1.84 -14.58
N ASN A 266 5.36 2.49 -15.44
CA ASN A 266 5.00 2.71 -16.86
C ASN A 266 6.14 2.43 -17.86
N PHE A 267 5.83 1.64 -18.89
CA PHE A 267 6.75 1.24 -19.98
C PHE A 267 7.21 2.41 -20.88
N ARG A 268 6.60 3.59 -20.75
CA ARG A 268 6.78 4.75 -21.65
C ARG A 268 7.58 5.91 -21.05
N ASN A 269 8.28 5.69 -19.94
CA ASN A 269 9.21 6.70 -19.43
C ASN A 269 10.49 6.66 -20.29
N ASP A 270 10.39 7.24 -21.48
CA ASP A 270 11.46 7.35 -22.48
C ASP A 270 12.54 8.37 -22.08
N ASN A 271 12.30 9.11 -20.99
CA ASN A 271 13.29 9.98 -20.38
C ASN A 271 13.96 9.18 -19.26
N PRO A 272 15.19 8.68 -19.44
CA PRO A 272 16.02 8.38 -18.28
C PRO A 272 16.10 9.70 -17.50
N GLY A 273 15.47 9.74 -16.33
CA GLY A 273 15.68 10.85 -15.39
C GLY A 273 17.18 11.03 -15.17
N ASN A 274 17.58 12.19 -14.63
CA ASN A 274 18.97 12.40 -14.22
C ASN A 274 19.46 11.15 -13.47
N ILE A 275 20.56 10.55 -13.95
CA ILE A 275 21.12 9.34 -13.35
C ILE A 275 21.55 9.73 -11.93
N ILE A 276 20.76 9.37 -10.94
CA ILE A 276 21.10 9.56 -9.53
C ILE A 276 22.23 8.59 -9.22
N THR A 277 23.33 9.11 -8.68
CA THR A 277 24.49 8.32 -8.30
C THR A 277 24.29 7.67 -6.92
N HIS A 278 24.96 6.56 -6.66
CA HIS A 278 25.00 5.95 -5.31
C HIS A 278 25.50 6.94 -4.24
N VAL A 279 26.38 7.88 -4.61
CA VAL A 279 26.86 8.94 -3.69
C VAL A 279 25.73 9.87 -3.27
N GLU A 280 24.89 10.31 -4.22
CA GLU A 280 23.74 11.17 -3.90
C GLU A 280 22.71 10.43 -3.05
N LEU A 281 22.46 9.15 -3.34
CA LEU A 281 21.58 8.29 -2.54
C LEU A 281 22.12 8.08 -1.11
N GLU A 282 23.42 7.83 -0.95
CA GLU A 282 24.03 7.67 0.37
C GLU A 282 23.91 8.96 1.20
N GLU A 283 24.12 10.12 0.59
CA GLU A 283 23.96 11.42 1.24
C GLU A 283 22.51 11.70 1.67
N GLU A 284 21.54 11.32 0.82
CA GLU A 284 20.12 11.39 1.15
C GLU A 284 19.77 10.47 2.33
N ILE A 285 20.19 9.20 2.30
CA ILE A 285 20.05 8.23 3.39
C ILE A 285 20.67 8.76 4.69
N ARG A 286 21.88 9.32 4.62
CA ARG A 286 22.60 9.91 5.76
C ARG A 286 21.80 11.07 6.36
N SER A 287 21.25 11.95 5.52
CA SER A 287 20.41 13.07 5.95
C SER A 287 19.15 12.58 6.67
N ILE A 288 18.46 11.59 6.10
CA ILE A 288 17.26 10.98 6.67
C ILE A 288 17.57 10.33 8.03
N CYS A 289 18.58 9.47 8.11
CA CYS A 289 18.96 8.80 9.35
C CYS A 289 19.37 9.82 10.44
N ALA A 290 20.06 10.89 10.07
CA ALA A 290 20.40 11.96 11.01
C ALA A 290 19.14 12.61 11.62
N GLN A 291 18.05 12.79 10.86
CA GLN A 291 16.78 13.26 11.42
C GLN A 291 16.09 12.19 12.28
N LEU A 292 16.03 10.94 11.80
CA LEU A 292 15.41 9.82 12.53
C LEU A 292 16.06 9.56 13.89
N SER A 293 17.35 9.88 14.06
CA SER A 293 18.06 9.75 15.35
C SER A 293 17.35 10.45 16.51
N ARG A 294 16.60 11.52 16.22
CA ARG A 294 15.86 12.32 17.21
C ARG A 294 14.65 11.60 17.80
N ILE A 295 14.16 10.56 17.11
CA ILE A 295 12.97 9.80 17.48
C ILE A 295 13.23 8.29 17.48
N ARG A 296 14.49 7.86 17.41
CA ARG A 296 14.90 6.46 17.25
C ARG A 296 14.25 5.51 18.26
N SER A 297 14.09 5.97 19.51
CA SER A 297 13.48 5.21 20.60
C SER A 297 11.97 5.00 20.46
N GLN A 298 11.31 5.76 19.59
CA GLN A 298 9.88 5.65 19.30
C GLN A 298 9.60 4.77 18.07
N ILE A 299 10.62 4.53 17.23
CA ILE A 299 10.50 3.66 16.06
C ILE A 299 10.54 2.21 16.55
N VAL A 300 9.40 1.55 16.48
CA VAL A 300 9.18 0.19 17.02
C VAL A 300 9.12 -0.88 15.94
N ASP A 301 8.89 -0.49 14.69
CA ASP A 301 8.85 -1.35 13.52
C ASP A 301 9.47 -0.59 12.34
N VAL A 302 10.30 -1.29 11.55
CA VAL A 302 10.88 -0.78 10.31
C VAL A 302 10.50 -1.77 9.23
N THR A 303 9.80 -1.32 8.22
CA THR A 303 9.41 -2.13 7.07
C THR A 303 9.92 -1.48 5.79
N ILE A 304 10.59 -2.29 4.96
CA ILE A 304 11.14 -1.89 3.67
C ILE A 304 10.46 -2.68 2.57
N ALA A 305 9.93 -1.99 1.58
CA ALA A 305 9.40 -2.57 0.35
C ALA A 305 10.30 -2.20 -0.83
N THR A 306 10.58 -3.15 -1.72
CA THR A 306 11.49 -2.90 -2.85
C THR A 306 10.82 -2.35 -4.10
N SER A 307 9.49 -2.38 -4.15
CA SER A 307 8.63 -1.90 -5.24
C SER A 307 9.12 -2.25 -6.65
N PRO A 308 9.14 -3.55 -7.00
CA PRO A 308 9.46 -4.01 -8.35
C PRO A 308 8.62 -3.30 -9.41
N GLY A 309 9.26 -2.89 -10.50
CA GLY A 309 8.58 -2.11 -11.55
C GLY A 309 8.39 -0.62 -11.21
N PHE A 310 8.93 -0.16 -10.08
CA PHE A 310 9.13 1.25 -9.74
C PHE A 310 10.62 1.52 -9.47
N CYS A 311 11.18 0.84 -8.45
CA CYS A 311 12.60 0.86 -8.12
C CYS A 311 13.39 -0.25 -8.85
N PRO A 312 14.47 0.08 -9.58
CA PRO A 312 15.28 -0.93 -10.25
C PRO A 312 15.96 -1.90 -9.29
N SER A 313 15.81 -3.19 -9.56
CA SER A 313 16.33 -4.27 -8.71
C SER A 313 17.85 -4.28 -8.56
N SER A 314 18.58 -3.67 -9.49
CA SER A 314 20.03 -3.51 -9.37
C SER A 314 20.46 -2.57 -8.24
N HIS A 315 19.53 -1.83 -7.63
CA HIS A 315 19.82 -0.90 -6.53
C HIS A 315 19.31 -1.36 -5.16
N TRP A 316 18.50 -2.43 -5.09
CA TRP A 316 17.84 -2.84 -3.84
C TRP A 316 18.83 -3.16 -2.73
N ASP A 317 19.82 -4.02 -2.99
CA ASP A 317 20.83 -4.39 -1.98
C ASP A 317 21.60 -3.17 -1.48
N PHE A 318 21.98 -2.25 -2.38
CA PHE A 318 22.69 -1.04 -2.01
C PHE A 318 21.83 -0.15 -1.10
N LEU A 319 20.59 0.12 -1.48
CA LEU A 319 19.68 0.98 -0.73
C LEU A 319 19.34 0.40 0.64
N ILE A 320 18.97 -0.88 0.70
CA ILE A 320 18.63 -1.58 1.94
C ILE A 320 19.82 -1.59 2.89
N ASN A 321 21.00 -2.03 2.42
CA ASN A 321 22.18 -2.14 3.27
C ASN A 321 22.64 -0.76 3.74
N SER A 322 22.69 0.22 2.84
CA SER A 322 23.13 1.59 3.18
C SER A 322 22.19 2.25 4.19
N PHE A 323 20.87 2.06 4.03
CA PHE A 323 19.90 2.56 5.00
C PHE A 323 20.05 1.88 6.35
N MET A 324 20.04 0.54 6.38
CA MET A 324 20.06 -0.22 7.63
C MET A 324 21.39 -0.09 8.38
N GLU A 325 22.53 -0.02 7.69
CA GLU A 325 23.82 0.24 8.32
C GLU A 325 23.84 1.59 9.06
N ARG A 326 23.27 2.64 8.46
CA ARG A 326 23.17 3.97 9.07
C ARG A 326 22.11 4.02 10.16
N PHE A 327 20.94 3.42 9.92
CA PHE A 327 19.85 3.37 10.89
C PHE A 327 20.21 2.59 12.16
N ASN A 328 21.06 1.57 12.05
CA ASN A 328 21.56 0.81 13.21
C ASN A 328 22.66 1.53 13.99
N GLN A 329 23.23 2.64 13.47
CA GLN A 329 24.25 3.45 14.13
C GLN A 329 23.67 4.62 14.94
N ILE A 330 22.39 4.93 14.75
CA ILE A 330 21.65 5.98 15.47
C ILE A 330 20.83 5.40 16.61
#